data_AF-A0A2X5RF12-F1
#
_entry.id   AF-A0A2X5RF12-F1
#
_cell.length_a   1.000
_cell.length_b   1.000
_cell.length_c   1.000
_cell.angle_alpha   90.00
_cell.angle_beta   90.00
_cell.angle_gamma   90.00
#
_symmetry.space_group_name_H-M   'P 1'
#
loop_
_entity.id
_entity.type
_entity.pdbx_description
1 polymer ?
#
loop_
_entity_poly.entity_id
_entity_poly.type
_entity_poly.pdbx_seq_one_letter_code
_entity_poly.pdbx_strand_id
1 'polypeptide(L)'
;MLDLSGFYSHLLALLLPWVRIVSFLQFSPLADSTLIPRKVRIVLSLVLTALIAPLLPVTSPPAFLSVALLTQVAEQIAWGLIFGQLLQLAFSALQTAGQIIAMNMGLSMAVQNDPNNGTSNTLVSQLFNLTMVLIFLQPTATYYW
;
A
#
# COMPACT_ATOMS: atom_id res chain seq x y z
N MET A 1 -13.96 -36.86 -12.44
CA MET A 1 -13.41 -37.35 -11.16
C MET A 1 -12.13 -36.61 -10.74
N LEU A 2 -11.48 -35.84 -11.63
CA LEU A 2 -10.77 -34.63 -11.23
C LEU A 2 -11.83 -33.52 -11.16
N ASP A 3 -12.19 -33.07 -9.97
CA ASP A 3 -13.15 -31.98 -9.79
C ASP A 3 -12.49 -30.66 -10.21
N LEU A 4 -12.49 -30.40 -11.52
CA LEU A 4 -12.02 -29.14 -12.09
C LEU A 4 -12.71 -27.95 -11.39
N SER A 5 -13.99 -28.10 -11.04
CA SER A 5 -14.78 -27.14 -10.25
C SER A 5 -14.19 -26.82 -8.87
N GLY A 6 -13.59 -27.79 -8.18
CA GLY A 6 -12.94 -27.57 -6.89
C GLY A 6 -11.60 -26.84 -7.03
N PHE A 7 -10.80 -27.20 -8.04
CA PHE A 7 -9.56 -26.46 -8.33
C PHE A 7 -9.84 -24.98 -8.68
N TYR A 8 -10.88 -24.75 -9.46
CA TYR A 8 -11.36 -23.43 -9.85
C TYR A 8 -11.78 -22.57 -8.66
N SER A 9 -12.49 -23.12 -7.67
CA SER A 9 -12.91 -22.35 -6.50
C SER A 9 -11.73 -21.93 -5.62
N HIS A 10 -10.74 -22.80 -5.45
CA HIS A 10 -9.52 -22.46 -4.72
C HIS A 10 -8.71 -21.35 -5.40
N LEU A 11 -8.65 -21.36 -6.74
CA LEU A 11 -7.94 -20.32 -7.50
C LEU A 11 -8.62 -18.95 -7.36
N LEU A 12 -9.95 -18.87 -7.43
CA LEU A 12 -10.69 -17.62 -7.24
C LEU A 12 -10.60 -17.09 -5.80
N ALA A 13 -10.64 -17.99 -4.82
CA ALA A 13 -10.48 -17.63 -3.40
C ALA A 13 -9.10 -17.01 -3.11
N LEU A 14 -8.06 -17.38 -3.86
CA LEU A 14 -6.73 -16.78 -3.79
C LEU A 14 -6.62 -15.46 -4.58
N LEU A 15 -7.26 -15.39 -5.75
CA LEU A 15 -7.17 -14.26 -6.65
C LEU A 15 -7.80 -12.99 -6.06
N LEU A 16 -8.99 -13.10 -5.44
CA LEU A 16 -9.72 -11.94 -4.91
C LEU A 16 -8.94 -11.19 -3.81
N PRO A 17 -8.44 -11.85 -2.75
CA PRO A 17 -7.63 -11.18 -1.74
C PRO A 17 -6.28 -10.70 -2.29
N TRP A 18 -5.70 -11.43 -3.25
CA TRP A 18 -4.45 -10.99 -3.91
C TRP A 18 -4.62 -9.66 -4.62
N VAL A 19 -5.71 -9.49 -5.36
CA VAL A 19 -6.04 -8.23 -6.04
C VAL A 19 -6.20 -7.07 -5.06
N ARG A 20 -6.82 -7.30 -3.89
CA ARG A 20 -6.94 -6.27 -2.83
C ARG A 20 -5.58 -5.89 -2.23
N ILE A 21 -4.76 -6.88 -1.90
CA ILE A 21 -3.46 -6.66 -1.25
C ILE A 21 -2.48 -5.99 -2.23
N VAL A 22 -2.45 -6.41 -3.50
CA VAL A 22 -1.57 -5.82 -4.50
C VAL A 22 -1.97 -4.39 -4.83
N SER A 23 -3.27 -4.09 -4.95
CA SER A 23 -3.76 -2.72 -5.17
C SER A 23 -3.41 -1.82 -3.99
N PHE A 24 -3.68 -2.25 -2.75
CA PHE A 24 -3.29 -1.51 -1.56
C PHE A 24 -1.78 -1.23 -1.49
N LEU A 25 -0.94 -2.26 -1.67
CA LEU A 25 0.52 -2.11 -1.62
C LEU A 25 1.08 -1.22 -2.74
N GLN A 26 0.40 -1.14 -3.87
CA GLN A 26 0.85 -0.33 -5.00
C GLN A 26 0.59 1.16 -4.77
N PHE A 27 -0.44 1.50 -4.00
CA PHE A 27 -0.81 2.88 -3.64
C PHE A 27 -0.36 3.29 -2.22
N SER A 28 0.22 2.38 -1.44
CA SER A 28 0.70 2.68 -0.10
C SER A 28 2.04 3.43 -0.13
N PRO A 29 2.19 4.58 0.59
CA PRO A 29 3.44 5.35 0.65
C PRO A 29 4.59 4.56 1.29
N LEU A 30 4.31 3.51 2.07
CA LEU A 30 5.31 2.65 2.69
C LEU A 30 6.13 1.87 1.67
N ALA A 31 5.50 1.57 0.52
CA ALA A 31 6.08 0.80 -0.57
C ALA A 31 6.49 1.70 -1.75
N ASP A 32 6.37 3.01 -1.60
CA ASP A 32 6.65 4.03 -2.62
C ASP A 32 8.12 4.49 -2.61
N SER A 33 8.92 4.04 -1.63
CA SER A 33 10.35 4.29 -1.65
C SER A 33 11.02 3.58 -2.84
N THR A 34 11.95 4.28 -3.50
CA THR A 34 12.85 3.74 -4.54
C THR A 34 13.64 2.50 -4.08
N LEU A 35 13.61 2.20 -2.78
CA LEU A 35 14.20 1.03 -2.14
C LEU A 35 13.52 -0.29 -2.54
N ILE A 36 12.22 -0.29 -2.91
CA ILE A 36 11.49 -1.52 -3.23
C ILE A 36 11.02 -1.54 -4.71
N PRO A 37 11.67 -2.36 -5.57
CA PRO A 37 11.26 -2.53 -6.96
C PRO A 37 9.82 -2.99 -7.08
N ARG A 38 9.10 -2.53 -8.11
CA ARG A 38 7.71 -2.96 -8.37
C ARG A 38 7.55 -4.48 -8.44
N LYS A 39 8.56 -5.19 -8.94
CA LYS A 39 8.60 -6.67 -8.98
C LYS A 39 8.56 -7.29 -7.59
N VAL A 40 9.34 -6.77 -6.64
CA VAL A 40 9.38 -7.25 -5.25
C VAL A 40 8.03 -7.03 -4.57
N ARG A 41 7.36 -5.90 -4.84
CA ARG A 41 6.03 -5.61 -4.30
C ARG A 41 4.97 -6.64 -4.72
N ILE A 42 4.99 -7.07 -5.99
CA ILE A 42 4.07 -8.08 -6.51
C ILE A 42 4.35 -9.46 -5.89
N VAL A 43 5.63 -9.81 -5.71
CA VAL A 43 6.00 -11.07 -5.05
C VAL A 43 5.60 -11.03 -3.56
N LEU A 44 5.85 -9.91 -2.87
CA LEU A 44 5.45 -9.72 -1.47
C LEU A 44 3.92 -9.82 -1.31
N SER A 45 3.14 -9.20 -2.20
CA SER A 45 1.68 -9.29 -2.15
C SER A 45 1.19 -10.73 -2.32
N LEU A 46 1.85 -11.51 -3.18
CA LEU A 46 1.56 -12.92 -3.38
C LEU A 46 1.87 -13.76 -2.14
N VAL A 47 3.03 -13.53 -1.51
CA VAL A 47 3.40 -14.19 -0.25
C VAL A 47 2.41 -13.85 0.87
N LEU A 48 2.06 -12.58 1.04
CA LEU A 48 1.08 -12.14 2.03
C LEU A 48 -0.29 -12.76 1.79
N THR A 49 -0.69 -12.86 0.52
CA THR A 49 -1.97 -13.50 0.19
C THR A 49 -1.93 -14.99 0.49
N ALA A 50 -0.84 -15.70 0.18
CA ALA A 50 -0.70 -17.12 0.51
C ALA A 50 -0.79 -17.37 2.03
N LEU A 51 -0.31 -16.44 2.85
CA LEU A 51 -0.42 -16.52 4.32
C LEU A 51 -1.84 -16.23 4.83
N ILE A 52 -2.56 -15.29 4.21
CA ILE A 52 -3.90 -14.85 4.66
C ILE A 52 -5.02 -15.72 4.07
N ALA A 53 -4.82 -16.26 2.87
CA ALA A 53 -5.80 -17.09 2.16
C ALA A 53 -6.40 -18.23 3.02
N PRO A 54 -5.63 -19.01 3.81
CA PRO A 54 -6.21 -20.07 4.64
C PRO A 54 -7.04 -19.57 5.83
N LEU A 55 -6.93 -18.29 6.22
CA LEU A 55 -7.70 -17.70 7.31
C LEU A 55 -9.07 -17.20 6.83
N LEU A 56 -9.28 -17.07 5.52
CA LEU A 56 -10.52 -16.56 4.96
C LEU A 56 -11.54 -17.71 4.82
N PRO A 57 -12.81 -17.52 5.26
CA PRO A 57 -13.84 -18.51 5.03
C PRO A 57 -14.04 -18.69 3.53
N VAL A 58 -14.12 -19.95 3.10
CA VAL A 58 -14.31 -20.32 1.69
C VAL A 58 -15.72 -19.89 1.27
N THR A 59 -15.83 -18.68 0.71
CA THR A 59 -17.06 -18.23 0.06
C THR A 59 -17.20 -18.96 -1.26
N SER A 60 -18.40 -19.49 -1.55
CA SER A 60 -18.69 -20.12 -2.84
C SER A 60 -18.44 -19.10 -3.96
N PRO A 61 -17.40 -19.28 -4.79
CA PRO A 61 -17.05 -18.27 -5.76
C PRO A 61 -18.09 -18.23 -6.88
N PRO A 62 -18.40 -17.05 -7.42
CA PRO A 62 -19.31 -16.93 -8.56
C PRO A 62 -18.75 -17.72 -9.76
N ALA A 63 -19.65 -18.14 -10.65
CA ALA A 63 -19.28 -18.89 -11.84
C ALA A 63 -18.16 -18.20 -12.64
N PHE A 64 -17.28 -19.02 -13.22
CA PHE A 64 -16.17 -18.56 -14.06
C PHE A 64 -16.67 -17.62 -15.16
N LEU A 65 -16.00 -16.47 -15.31
CA LEU A 65 -16.31 -15.45 -16.32
C LEU A 65 -17.72 -14.81 -16.20
N SER A 66 -18.36 -14.87 -15.02
CA SER A 66 -19.59 -14.15 -14.75
C SER A 66 -19.34 -12.64 -14.63
N VAL A 67 -20.33 -11.83 -15.03
CA VAL A 67 -20.37 -10.38 -14.75
C VAL A 67 -20.19 -10.11 -13.24
N ALA A 68 -20.68 -11.02 -12.38
CA ALA A 68 -20.53 -10.91 -10.93
C ALA A 68 -19.06 -11.01 -10.45
N LEU A 69 -18.21 -11.79 -11.13
CA LEU A 69 -16.79 -11.87 -10.79
C LEU A 69 -16.07 -10.56 -11.15
N LEU A 70 -16.41 -9.98 -12.30
CA LEU A 70 -15.82 -8.72 -12.76
C LEU A 70 -16.18 -7.56 -11.83
N THR A 71 -17.44 -7.48 -11.38
CA THR A 71 -17.86 -6.46 -10.40
C THR A 71 -17.16 -6.65 -9.05
N GLN A 72 -17.03 -7.88 -8.56
CA GLN A 72 -16.30 -8.16 -7.31
C GLN A 72 -14.82 -7.76 -7.40
N VAL A 73 -14.14 -8.10 -8.49
CA VAL A 73 -12.74 -7.71 -8.71
C VAL A 73 -12.61 -6.19 -8.75
N ALA A 74 -13.51 -5.50 -9.46
CA ALA A 74 -13.52 -4.04 -9.53
C ALA A 74 -13.70 -3.40 -8.15
N GLU A 75 -14.61 -3.93 -7.32
CA GLU A 75 -14.81 -3.47 -5.94
C GLU A 75 -13.56 -3.68 -5.08
N GLN A 76 -12.88 -4.82 -5.18
CA GLN A 76 -11.64 -5.06 -4.42
C GLN A 76 -10.53 -4.10 -4.82
N ILE A 77 -10.40 -3.79 -6.12
CA ILE A 77 -9.46 -2.78 -6.62
C ILE A 77 -9.83 -1.40 -6.10
N ALA A 78 -11.11 -1.04 -6.15
CA ALA A 78 -11.59 0.25 -5.67
C ALA A 78 -11.30 0.43 -4.17
N TRP A 79 -11.59 -0.57 -3.34
CA TRP A 79 -11.25 -0.53 -1.92
C TRP A 79 -9.75 -0.46 -1.66
N GLY A 80 -8.94 -1.27 -2.36
CA GLY A 80 -7.49 -1.21 -2.24
C GLY A 80 -6.92 0.16 -2.62
N LEU A 81 -7.44 0.78 -3.68
CA LEU A 81 -7.07 2.12 -4.11
C LEU A 81 -7.48 3.17 -3.08
N ILE A 82 -8.72 3.16 -2.60
CA ILE A 82 -9.21 4.11 -1.59
C ILE A 82 -8.34 4.06 -0.34
N PHE A 83 -8.07 2.87 0.20
CA PHE A 83 -7.24 2.74 1.40
C PHE A 83 -5.79 3.17 1.18
N GLY A 84 -5.19 2.80 0.04
CA GLY A 84 -3.84 3.24 -0.30
C GLY A 84 -3.75 4.76 -0.45
N GLN A 85 -4.71 5.35 -1.17
CA GLN A 85 -4.74 6.79 -1.44
C GLN A 85 -4.97 7.62 -0.18
N LEU A 86 -5.83 7.18 0.74
CA LEU A 86 -6.03 7.83 2.03
C LEU A 86 -4.72 7.86 2.84
N LEU A 87 -3.97 6.77 2.84
CA LEU A 87 -2.68 6.71 3.50
C LEU A 87 -1.67 7.64 2.82
N GLN A 88 -1.64 7.68 1.49
CA GLN A 88 -0.76 8.58 0.74
C GLN A 88 -1.06 10.05 1.03
N LEU A 89 -2.34 10.43 1.15
CA LEU A 89 -2.75 11.79 1.54
C LEU A 89 -2.28 12.14 2.95
N ALA A 90 -2.39 11.22 3.91
CA ALA A 90 -1.91 11.44 5.27
C ALA A 90 -0.38 11.70 5.30
N PHE A 91 0.39 10.88 4.58
CA PHE A 91 1.84 11.06 4.48
C PHE A 91 2.23 12.36 3.77
N SER A 92 1.56 12.69 2.67
CA SER A 92 1.80 13.93 1.91
C SER A 92 1.49 15.18 2.73
N ALA A 93 0.41 15.16 3.52
CA ALA A 93 0.04 16.27 4.41
C ALA A 93 1.13 16.53 5.47
N LEU A 94 1.65 15.49 6.12
CA LEU A 94 2.72 15.64 7.11
C LEU A 94 4.04 16.07 6.46
N GLN A 95 4.37 15.53 5.29
CA GLN A 95 5.59 15.92 4.56
C GLN A 95 5.55 17.42 4.21
N THR A 96 4.41 17.91 3.74
CA THR A 96 4.16 19.33 3.46
C THR A 96 4.24 20.18 4.73
N ALA A 97 3.65 19.72 5.85
CA ALA A 97 3.76 20.41 7.13
C ALA A 97 5.24 20.52 7.59
N GLY A 98 6.02 19.46 7.45
CA GLY A 98 7.45 19.47 7.75
C GLY A 98 8.24 20.42 6.86
N GLN A 99 7.86 20.57 5.58
CA GLN A 99 8.45 21.57 4.68
C GLN A 99 8.12 22.99 5.14
N ILE A 100 6.87 23.28 5.51
CA ILE A 100 6.45 24.60 6.02
C ILE A 100 7.23 24.97 7.28
N ILE A 101 7.38 24.04 8.23
CA ILE A 101 8.17 24.27 9.45
C ILE A 101 9.63 24.57 9.11
N ALA A 102 10.23 23.81 8.20
CA ALA A 102 11.61 24.02 7.75
C ALA A 102 11.82 25.39 7.08
N MET A 103 10.83 25.86 6.32
CA MET A 103 10.85 27.19 5.71
C MET A 103 10.83 28.30 6.77
N ASN A 104 10.00 28.14 7.81
CA ASN A 104 9.94 29.09 8.93
C ASN A 104 11.22 29.11 9.76
N MET A 105 11.95 27.99 9.84
CA MET A 105 13.26 27.90 10.51
C MET A 105 14.41 28.54 9.70
N GLY A 106 14.17 29.06 8.49
CA GLY A 106 15.21 29.64 7.63
C GLY A 106 16.11 28.61 6.93
N LEU A 107 15.87 27.31 7.14
CA LEU A 107 16.62 26.21 6.50
C LEU A 107 16.47 26.19 4.96
N SER A 108 15.39 26.79 4.43
CA SER A 108 15.13 26.91 3.00
C SER A 108 16.23 27.69 2.24
N MET A 109 16.91 28.62 2.92
CA MET A 109 18.00 29.41 2.32
C MET A 109 19.30 28.61 2.22
N ALA A 110 19.53 27.65 3.13
CA ALA A 110 20.69 26.76 3.09
C ALA A 110 20.57 25.73 1.95
N VAL A 111 19.36 25.22 1.68
CA VAL A 111 19.09 24.26 0.60
C VAL A 111 19.22 24.90 -0.79
N GLN A 112 18.88 26.19 -0.94
CA GLN A 112 19.05 26.91 -2.22
C GLN A 112 20.52 27.23 -2.54
N ASN A 113 21.40 27.24 -1.54
CA ASN A 113 22.82 27.59 -1.73
C ASN A 113 23.69 26.39 -2.16
N ASP A 114 23.20 25.16 -2.04
CA ASP A 114 23.87 23.95 -2.56
C ASP A 114 23.00 23.26 -3.64
N PRO A 115 23.05 23.74 -4.90
CA PRO A 115 22.25 23.20 -6.00
C PRO A 115 22.75 21.83 -6.52
N ASN A 116 23.88 21.31 -6.03
CA ASN A 116 24.40 20.02 -6.50
C ASN A 116 23.57 18.82 -6.00
N ASN A 117 22.81 18.99 -4.91
CA ASN A 117 21.78 18.06 -4.47
C ASN A 117 20.40 18.64 -4.78
N GLY A 118 19.94 18.55 -6.04
CA GLY A 118 18.66 19.05 -6.54
C GLY A 118 17.39 18.45 -5.92
N THR A 119 17.44 17.91 -4.70
CA THR A 119 16.28 17.46 -3.93
C THR A 119 15.93 18.52 -2.91
N SER A 120 14.87 19.28 -3.18
CA SER A 120 14.25 20.29 -2.30
C SER A 120 13.62 19.70 -1.02
N ASN A 121 13.96 18.47 -0.64
CA ASN A 121 13.43 17.85 0.57
C ASN A 121 14.29 18.28 1.77
N THR A 122 13.71 19.14 2.61
CA THR A 122 14.38 19.63 3.82
C THR A 122 14.63 18.49 4.81
N LEU A 123 15.72 18.54 5.57
CA LEU A 123 16.05 17.54 6.60
C LEU A 123 14.89 17.34 7.59
N VAL A 124 14.18 18.41 7.92
CA VAL A 124 13.00 18.39 8.79
C VAL A 124 11.86 17.59 8.16
N SER A 125 11.53 17.83 6.88
CA SER A 125 10.49 17.06 6.18
C SER A 125 10.84 15.57 6.10
N GLN A 126 12.13 15.26 5.86
CA GLN A 126 12.62 13.89 5.87
C GLN A 126 12.51 13.25 7.27
N LEU A 127 12.81 13.99 8.33
CA LEU A 127 12.63 13.54 9.71
C LEU A 127 11.16 13.21 9.98
N PHE A 128 10.23 14.10 9.66
CA PHE A 128 8.78 13.86 9.80
C PHE A 128 8.32 12.62 9.05
N ASN A 129 8.80 12.40 7.83
CA ASN A 129 8.50 11.20 7.05
C ASN A 129 9.00 9.93 7.77
N LEU A 130 10.23 9.94 8.29
CA LEU A 130 10.79 8.81 9.04
C LEU A 130 9.99 8.53 10.32
N THR A 131 9.64 9.55 11.11
CA THR A 131 8.82 9.36 12.32
C THR A 131 7.46 8.78 11.97
N MET A 132 6.86 9.20 10.86
CA MET A 132 5.55 8.69 10.43
C MET A 132 5.61 7.21 9.99
N VAL A 133 6.64 6.82 9.24
CA VAL A 133 6.86 5.40 8.91
C VAL A 133 7.02 4.56 10.17
N LEU A 134 7.79 5.05 11.15
CA LEU A 134 8.01 4.35 12.42
C LEU A 134 6.70 4.20 13.23
N ILE A 135 5.89 5.26 13.32
CA ILE A 135 4.59 5.21 13.99
C ILE A 135 3.64 4.24 13.28
N PHE A 136 3.62 4.24 11.94
CA PHE A 136 2.78 3.32 11.17
C PHE A 136 3.19 1.85 11.36
N LEU A 137 4.50 1.57 11.37
CA LEU A 137 5.02 0.21 11.52
C LEU A 137 4.89 -0.31 12.95
N GLN A 138 4.68 0.58 13.93
CA GLN A 138 4.52 0.19 15.32
C GLN A 138 3.29 -0.71 15.46
N PRO A 139 3.45 -1.93 16.01
CA PRO A 139 2.35 -2.88 16.03
C PRO A 139 1.18 -2.42 16.93
N THR A 140 1.34 -1.38 17.77
CA THR A 140 0.35 -0.83 18.70
C THR A 140 -0.92 -0.30 18.08
N ALA A 141 -0.90 0.04 16.79
CA ALA A 141 -2.10 0.39 16.06
C ALA A 141 -3.03 -0.81 15.78
N THR A 142 -2.56 -2.05 15.94
CA THR A 142 -3.29 -3.27 15.56
C THR A 142 -3.97 -3.99 16.73
N TYR A 143 -3.60 -3.74 18.00
CA TYR A 143 -4.14 -4.50 19.14
C TYR A 143 -5.40 -3.93 19.80
N TYR A 144 -5.82 -2.73 19.43
CA TYR A 144 -7.01 -2.07 20.01
C TYR A 144 -8.30 -2.30 19.20
N TRP A 145 -8.31 -3.28 18.27
CA TRP A 145 -9.49 -3.78 17.55
C TRP A 145 -9.43 -5.30 17.43
#